data_AF-A0A418UZG1-F1
#
_entry.id   AF-A0A418UZG1-F1
#
_cell.length_a   1.000
_cell.length_b   1.000
_cell.length_c   1.000
_cell.angle_alpha   90.00
_cell.angle_beta   90.00
_cell.angle_gamma   90.00
#
_symmetry.space_group_name_H-M   'P 1'
#
loop_
_entity.id
_entity.type
_entity.pdbx_description
1 polymer ?
#
loop_
_entity_poly.entity_id
_entity_poly.type
_entity_poly.pdbx_seq_one_letter_code
_entity_poly.pdbx_strand_id
1 'polypeptide(L)'
;MTLQTQVKVFSADLASFGGVRLRRVSVLVGGQPRQLLLHELGRAGAFVMSGADGAAAYAGELLVKAEWGEPLGSVTELHSDPVSGEVQGYTVQLRVKGQHPVTVQVAADATFWWNGELCCTKRAAYHLRDIGRGRRDPRSPLPPAPARGRVRASAA
;
A
#
# COMPACT_ATOMS: atom_id res chain seq x y z
N MET A 1 25.02 21.68 -37.70
CA MET A 1 23.76 20.92 -37.52
C MET A 1 23.78 20.31 -36.14
N THR A 2 23.06 20.89 -35.18
CA THR A 2 22.96 20.38 -33.81
C THR A 2 21.82 19.36 -33.75
N LEU A 3 22.17 18.10 -33.53
CA LEU A 3 21.22 17.03 -33.25
C LEU A 3 20.56 17.34 -31.89
N GLN A 4 19.35 17.90 -31.92
CA GLN A 4 18.48 17.93 -30.75
C GLN A 4 18.06 16.48 -30.46
N THR A 5 18.72 15.86 -29.49
CA THR A 5 18.25 14.61 -28.90
C THR A 5 16.92 14.90 -28.22
N GLN A 6 15.82 14.62 -28.90
CA GLN A 6 14.50 14.56 -28.28
C GLN A 6 14.49 13.36 -27.34
N VAL A 7 14.78 13.59 -26.06
CA VAL A 7 14.52 12.62 -25.00
C VAL A 7 13.01 12.56 -24.84
N LYS A 8 12.37 11.56 -25.45
CA LYS A 8 11.02 11.14 -25.04
C LYS A 8 11.17 10.53 -23.65
N VAL A 9 10.89 11.35 -22.62
CA VAL A 9 10.74 10.86 -21.25
C VAL A 9 9.47 10.02 -21.22
N PHE A 10 9.62 8.70 -21.27
CA PHE A 10 8.56 7.81 -20.79
C PHE A 10 8.39 8.10 -19.30
N SER A 11 7.15 8.22 -18.82
CA SER A 11 6.88 8.18 -17.37
C SER A 11 7.43 6.85 -16.87
N ALA A 12 8.66 6.84 -16.36
CA ALA A 12 9.28 5.64 -15.83
C ALA A 12 8.53 5.32 -14.53
N ASP A 13 7.45 4.56 -14.64
CA ASP A 13 6.73 4.01 -13.50
C ASP A 13 7.64 3.07 -12.69
N LEU A 14 8.73 2.59 -13.30
CA LEU A 14 9.74 1.72 -12.70
C LEU A 14 11.16 2.25 -12.93
N ALA A 15 11.92 2.42 -11.85
CA ALA A 15 13.36 2.71 -11.89
C ALA A 15 14.16 1.57 -11.23
N SER A 16 15.33 1.27 -11.77
CA SER A 16 16.21 0.21 -11.23
C SER A 16 17.52 0.82 -10.74
N PHE A 17 17.85 0.63 -9.46
CA PHE A 17 19.10 1.10 -8.85
C PHE A 17 19.77 -0.06 -8.13
N GLY A 18 21.00 -0.41 -8.51
CA GLY A 18 21.77 -1.46 -7.82
C GLY A 18 21.07 -2.83 -7.72
N GLY A 19 20.21 -3.18 -8.69
CA GLY A 19 19.42 -4.43 -8.69
C GLY A 19 18.06 -4.34 -7.98
N VAL A 20 17.75 -3.18 -7.38
CA VAL A 20 16.45 -2.91 -6.74
C VAL A 20 15.51 -2.24 -7.72
N ARG A 21 14.32 -2.82 -7.92
CA ARG A 21 13.25 -2.28 -8.75
C ARG A 21 12.27 -1.47 -7.89
N LEU A 22 12.18 -0.18 -8.17
CA LEU A 22 11.34 0.77 -7.46
C LEU A 22 10.22 1.26 -8.37
N ARG A 23 8.97 1.15 -7.92
CA ARG A 23 7.80 1.67 -8.61
C ARG A 23 7.28 2.92 -7.92
N ARG A 24 7.01 3.99 -8.66
CA ARG A 24 6.33 5.17 -8.12
C ARG A 24 4.83 5.06 -8.36
N VAL A 25 4.02 5.33 -7.33
CA VAL A 25 2.55 5.33 -7.43
C VAL A 25 1.98 6.60 -6.81
N SER A 26 1.07 7.26 -7.53
CA SER A 26 0.29 8.40 -7.03
C SER A 26 -1.08 7.90 -6.57
N VAL A 27 -1.46 8.19 -5.33
CA VAL A 27 -2.72 7.74 -4.73
C VAL A 27 -3.40 8.86 -3.95
N LEU A 28 -4.73 8.79 -3.80
CA LEU A 28 -5.48 9.63 -2.87
C LEU A 28 -5.65 8.89 -1.54
N VAL A 29 -5.24 9.54 -0.46
CA VAL A 29 -5.39 9.06 0.91
C VAL A 29 -6.18 10.12 1.68
N GLY A 30 -7.39 9.77 2.12
CA GLY A 30 -8.30 10.74 2.74
C GLY A 30 -8.59 11.95 1.83
N GLY A 31 -8.57 11.76 0.51
CA GLY A 31 -8.73 12.82 -0.49
C GLY A 31 -7.47 13.66 -0.75
N GLN A 32 -6.38 13.43 -0.02
CA GLN A 32 -5.10 14.11 -0.26
C GLN A 32 -4.21 13.30 -1.20
N PRO A 33 -3.65 13.91 -2.26
CA PRO A 33 -2.70 13.24 -3.12
C PRO A 33 -1.41 12.92 -2.36
N ARG A 34 -0.94 11.69 -2.50
CA ARG A 34 0.32 11.18 -1.95
C ARG A 34 1.09 10.45 -3.04
N GLN A 35 2.41 10.57 -3.02
CA GLN A 35 3.30 9.76 -3.85
C GLN A 35 4.03 8.75 -2.98
N LEU A 36 3.98 7.49 -3.40
CA LEU A 36 4.61 6.37 -2.74
C LEU A 36 5.67 5.76 -3.64
N LEU A 37 6.78 5.34 -3.02
CA LEU A 37 7.83 4.56 -3.64
C LEU A 37 7.74 3.12 -3.12
N LEU A 38 7.55 2.17 -4.04
CA LEU A 38 7.30 0.77 -3.76
C LEU A 38 8.46 -0.10 -4.22
N HIS A 39 8.84 -1.09 -3.43
CA HIS A 39 9.82 -2.08 -3.85
C HIS A 39 9.13 -3.26 -4.56
N GLU A 40 9.40 -3.52 -5.84
CA GLU A 40 8.66 -4.55 -6.60
C GLU A 40 9.05 -5.99 -6.26
N LEU A 41 10.32 -6.24 -5.96
CA LEU A 41 10.85 -7.61 -5.81
C LEU A 41 10.81 -8.15 -4.37
N GLY A 42 10.25 -7.37 -3.46
CA GLY A 42 9.97 -7.80 -2.10
C GLY A 42 8.54 -7.43 -1.81
N ARG A 43 7.79 -8.28 -1.12
CA ARG A 43 6.53 -7.86 -0.46
C ARG A 43 6.82 -6.88 0.69
N ALA A 44 7.64 -5.88 0.41
CA ALA A 44 8.32 -4.97 1.32
C ALA A 44 7.67 -3.57 1.23
N GLY A 45 7.89 -2.77 2.28
CA GLY A 45 7.15 -1.56 2.59
C GLY A 45 7.10 -0.51 1.48
N ALA A 46 6.10 0.35 1.58
CA ALA A 46 6.04 1.59 0.82
C ALA A 46 6.78 2.69 1.57
N PHE A 47 7.32 3.66 0.83
CA PHE A 47 7.93 4.85 1.40
C PHE A 47 7.18 6.08 0.89
N VAL A 48 6.88 7.02 1.78
CA VAL A 48 6.28 8.30 1.42
C VAL A 48 7.36 9.19 0.81
N MET A 49 7.13 9.69 -0.41
CA MET A 49 8.05 10.63 -1.04
C MET A 49 7.80 12.05 -0.51
N SER A 50 8.83 12.65 0.09
CA SER A 50 8.82 14.06 0.48
C SER A 50 8.98 14.93 -0.78
N GLY A 51 7.95 15.68 -1.17
CA GLY A 51 8.09 16.77 -2.16
C GLY A 51 7.32 16.66 -3.47
N ALA A 52 6.06 16.21 -3.46
CA ALA A 52 5.24 16.21 -4.68
C ALA A 52 3.95 17.02 -4.53
N ASP A 53 4.08 18.30 -4.20
CA ASP A 53 3.05 19.28 -4.53
C ASP A 53 3.05 19.45 -6.06
N GLY A 54 2.22 18.69 -6.78
CA GLY A 54 2.01 18.96 -8.21
C GLY A 54 1.54 17.82 -9.10
N ALA A 55 1.57 16.56 -8.66
CA ALA A 55 1.14 15.43 -9.48
C ALA A 55 -0.22 14.85 -9.04
N ALA A 56 -1.22 15.73 -8.86
CA ALA A 56 -2.54 15.37 -8.36
C ALA A 56 -3.56 14.97 -9.46
N ALA A 57 -3.19 15.06 -10.75
CA ALA A 57 -4.19 15.04 -11.83
C ALA A 57 -4.84 13.67 -12.10
N TYR A 58 -4.27 12.55 -11.63
CA TYR A 58 -4.76 11.19 -11.96
C TYR A 58 -4.63 10.17 -10.82
N ALA A 59 -4.73 10.60 -9.56
CA ALA A 59 -4.65 9.69 -8.43
C ALA A 59 -6.03 9.07 -8.13
N GLY A 60 -6.12 7.74 -8.10
CA GLY A 60 -7.30 7.02 -7.60
C GLY A 60 -7.28 6.92 -6.07
N GLU A 61 -8.44 6.72 -5.46
CA GLU A 61 -8.54 6.41 -4.02
C GLU A 61 -7.74 5.13 -3.71
N LEU A 62 -6.87 5.20 -2.71
CA LEU A 62 -6.12 4.03 -2.27
C LEU A 62 -7.08 3.05 -1.58
N LEU A 63 -7.31 1.90 -2.21
CA LEU A 63 -8.12 0.82 -1.64
C LEU A 63 -7.22 -0.27 -1.08
N VAL A 64 -7.65 -0.84 0.05
CA VAL A 64 -7.12 -2.11 0.53
C VAL A 64 -7.93 -3.24 -0.10
N LYS A 65 -7.23 -4.12 -0.80
CA LYS A 65 -7.83 -5.32 -1.41
C LYS A 65 -7.41 -6.58 -0.67
N ALA A 66 -8.26 -7.59 -0.70
CA ALA A 66 -7.82 -8.94 -0.38
C ALA A 66 -6.77 -9.42 -1.38
N GLU A 67 -5.95 -10.40 -1.01
CA GLU A 67 -4.97 -11.01 -1.92
C GLU A 67 -5.58 -11.62 -3.20
N TRP A 68 -6.89 -11.90 -3.21
CA TRP A 68 -7.65 -12.36 -4.38
C TRP A 68 -8.36 -11.23 -5.15
N GLY A 69 -8.11 -9.96 -4.81
CA GLY A 69 -8.59 -8.78 -5.55
C GLY A 69 -9.90 -8.15 -5.08
N GLU A 70 -10.61 -8.75 -4.11
CA GLU A 70 -11.84 -8.16 -3.54
C GLU A 70 -11.52 -6.84 -2.81
N PRO A 71 -12.17 -5.71 -3.13
CA PRO A 71 -11.99 -4.47 -2.39
C PRO A 71 -12.64 -4.56 -1.01
N LEU A 72 -11.89 -4.20 0.05
CA LEU A 72 -12.35 -4.32 1.43
C LEU A 72 -12.66 -2.96 2.07
N GLY A 73 -11.90 -1.92 1.72
CA GLY A 73 -12.08 -0.58 2.25
C GLY A 73 -11.14 0.44 1.61
N SER A 74 -11.33 1.70 1.94
CA SER A 74 -10.46 2.79 1.49
C SER A 74 -9.51 3.25 2.59
N VAL A 75 -8.30 3.64 2.19
CA VAL A 75 -7.28 4.17 3.09
C VAL A 75 -7.54 5.66 3.31
N THR A 76 -7.82 6.03 4.55
CA THR A 76 -8.04 7.43 4.94
C THR A 76 -6.75 8.09 5.45
N GLU A 77 -5.83 7.31 6.01
CA GLU A 77 -4.55 7.83 6.52
C GLU A 77 -3.42 6.80 6.33
N LEU A 78 -2.21 7.32 6.17
CA LEU A 78 -0.95 6.55 6.14
C LEU A 78 -0.13 6.92 7.37
N HIS A 79 0.37 5.91 8.09
CA HIS A 79 1.28 6.09 9.21
C HIS A 79 2.67 5.72 8.74
N SER A 80 3.59 6.68 8.70
CA SER A 80 4.96 6.47 8.28
C SER A 80 5.96 6.89 9.37
N ASP A 81 7.10 6.22 9.40
CA ASP A 81 8.24 6.66 10.18
C ASP A 81 8.70 8.05 9.68
N PRO A 82 8.83 9.05 10.56
CA PRO A 82 9.18 10.42 10.13
C PRO A 82 10.63 10.56 9.65
N VAL A 83 11.51 9.60 9.96
CA VAL A 83 12.93 9.65 9.59
C VAL A 83 13.18 8.88 8.30
N SER A 84 12.71 7.64 8.19
CA SER A 84 12.91 6.80 7.01
C SER A 84 11.86 7.01 5.92
N GLY A 85 10.70 7.59 6.27
CA GLY A 85 9.53 7.67 5.39
C GLY A 85 8.83 6.33 5.17
N GLU A 86 9.26 5.26 5.84
CA GLU A 86 8.70 3.92 5.70
C GLU A 86 7.27 3.86 6.26
N VAL A 87 6.33 3.35 5.47
CA VAL A 87 4.95 3.16 5.90
C VAL A 87 4.87 2.00 6.88
N GLN A 88 4.45 2.30 8.11
CA GLN A 88 4.26 1.36 9.22
C GLN A 88 2.83 0.82 9.31
N GLY A 89 1.86 1.53 8.73
CA GLY A 89 0.46 1.09 8.72
C GLY A 89 -0.50 2.06 8.03
N TYR A 90 -1.77 1.70 8.06
CA TYR A 90 -2.85 2.34 7.32
C TYR A 90 -4.10 2.46 8.20
N THR A 91 -4.73 3.64 8.24
CA THR A 91 -6.11 3.78 8.72
C THR A 91 -7.05 3.45 7.56
N VAL A 92 -7.90 2.43 7.72
CA VAL A 92 -8.80 1.94 6.67
C VAL A 92 -10.25 2.14 7.06
N GLN A 93 -11.04 2.81 6.23
CA GLN A 93 -12.48 2.91 6.38
C GLN A 93 -13.16 1.73 5.69
N LEU A 94 -13.93 0.97 6.46
CA LEU A 94 -14.74 -0.16 6.00
C LEU A 94 -16.21 0.26 5.98
N ARG A 95 -16.92 -0.17 4.93
CA ARG A 95 -18.39 -0.10 4.90
C ARG A 95 -18.96 -1.28 5.67
N VAL A 96 -19.76 -0.99 6.70
CA VAL A 96 -20.49 -2.01 7.45
C VAL A 96 -21.94 -2.03 6.99
N LYS A 97 -22.48 -3.21 6.70
CA LYS A 97 -23.85 -3.33 6.18
C LYS A 97 -24.86 -2.82 7.22
N GLY A 98 -25.61 -1.78 6.86
CA GLY A 98 -26.67 -1.21 7.71
C GLY A 98 -26.17 -0.37 8.87
N GLN A 99 -24.90 0.05 8.86
CA GLN A 99 -24.29 0.87 9.90
C GLN A 99 -23.41 1.97 9.29
N HIS A 100 -23.00 2.92 10.12
CA HIS A 100 -22.01 3.92 9.72
C HIS A 100 -20.67 3.25 9.37
N PRO A 101 -19.89 3.83 8.45
CA PRO A 101 -18.54 3.36 8.17
C PRO A 101 -17.69 3.30 9.44
N VAL A 102 -16.84 2.28 9.54
CA VAL A 102 -15.95 2.09 10.69
C VAL A 102 -14.50 2.18 10.24
N THR A 103 -13.64 2.76 11.07
CA THR A 103 -12.20 2.86 10.82
C THR A 103 -11.44 1.77 11.55
N VAL A 104 -10.54 1.10 10.86
CA VAL A 104 -9.71 0.01 11.38
C VAL A 104 -8.24 0.30 11.06
N GLN A 105 -7.37 0.11 12.04
CA GLN A 105 -5.92 0.21 11.85
C GLN A 105 -5.38 -1.09 11.27
N VAL A 106 -4.63 -1.01 10.17
CA VAL A 106 -4.00 -2.15 9.51
C VAL A 106 -2.50 -1.92 9.46
N ALA A 107 -1.74 -2.77 10.16
CA ALA A 107 -0.29 -2.70 10.18
C ALA A 107 0.33 -3.10 8.84
N ALA A 108 1.52 -2.56 8.54
CA ALA A 108 2.20 -2.82 7.27
C ALA A 108 2.55 -4.29 7.07
N ASP A 109 2.85 -5.04 8.14
CA ASP A 109 3.16 -6.47 8.09
C ASP A 109 1.96 -7.35 7.66
N ALA A 110 0.73 -6.87 7.90
CA ALA A 110 -0.52 -7.46 7.46
C ALA A 110 -0.86 -7.12 5.99
N THR A 111 -0.05 -6.26 5.35
CA THR A 111 -0.24 -5.78 3.98
C THR A 111 0.95 -6.10 3.07
N PHE A 112 0.76 -5.94 1.77
CA PHE A 112 1.81 -5.98 0.77
C PHE A 112 1.35 -5.22 -0.48
N TRP A 113 2.31 -4.73 -1.25
CA TRP A 113 2.03 -4.12 -2.55
C TRP A 113 2.19 -5.13 -3.67
N TRP A 114 1.25 -5.13 -4.61
CA TRP A 114 1.29 -5.97 -5.80
C TRP A 114 0.79 -5.18 -7.01
N ASN A 115 1.62 -5.06 -8.05
CA ASN A 115 1.30 -4.29 -9.26
C ASN A 115 0.80 -2.85 -9.01
N GLY A 116 1.31 -2.20 -7.95
CA GLY A 116 0.90 -0.84 -7.57
C GLY A 116 -0.42 -0.78 -6.79
N GLU A 117 -0.99 -1.92 -6.42
CA GLU A 117 -2.18 -2.01 -5.58
C GLU A 117 -1.81 -2.46 -4.17
N LEU A 118 -2.53 -1.95 -3.17
CA LEU A 118 -2.36 -2.34 -1.78
C LEU A 118 -3.25 -3.55 -1.47
N CYS A 119 -2.60 -4.66 -1.18
CA CYS A 119 -3.26 -5.90 -0.80
C CYS A 119 -3.01 -6.21 0.68
N CYS A 120 -3.90 -6.99 1.29
CA CYS A 120 -3.70 -7.54 2.62
C CYS A 120 -3.59 -9.07 2.59
N THR A 121 -2.91 -9.63 3.57
CA THR A 121 -2.81 -11.09 3.74
C THR A 121 -4.19 -11.73 3.87
N LYS A 122 -4.33 -13.00 3.49
CA LYS A 122 -5.56 -13.78 3.70
C LYS A 122 -6.19 -13.62 5.09
N ARG A 123 -5.38 -13.64 6.15
CA ARG A 123 -5.86 -13.50 7.54
C ARG A 123 -6.44 -12.12 7.80
N ALA A 124 -5.73 -11.07 7.39
CA ALA A 124 -6.21 -9.70 7.48
C ALA A 124 -7.49 -9.50 6.65
N ALA A 125 -7.55 -10.06 5.45
CA ALA A 125 -8.71 -9.97 4.57
C ALA A 125 -9.98 -10.56 5.22
N TYR A 126 -9.90 -11.76 5.79
CA TYR A 126 -11.04 -12.34 6.51
C TYR A 126 -11.44 -11.53 7.74
N HIS A 127 -10.45 -11.01 8.49
CA HIS A 127 -10.71 -10.17 9.66
C HIS A 127 -11.50 -8.91 9.29
N LEU A 128 -11.04 -8.17 8.27
CA LEU A 128 -11.72 -6.96 7.77
C LEU A 128 -13.11 -7.30 7.21
N ARG A 129 -13.25 -8.45 6.54
CA ARG A 129 -14.53 -8.92 6.01
C ARG A 129 -15.54 -9.25 7.12
N ASP A 130 -15.10 -9.85 8.22
CA ASP A 130 -15.96 -10.13 9.36
C ASP A 130 -16.39 -8.85 10.07
N ILE A 131 -15.51 -7.85 10.16
CA ILE A 131 -15.87 -6.50 10.65
C ILE A 131 -16.92 -5.87 9.73
N GLY A 132 -16.69 -5.85 8.41
CA GLY A 132 -17.65 -5.30 7.43
C GLY A 132 -19.03 -5.99 7.45
N ARG A 133 -19.08 -7.24 7.92
CA ARG A 133 -20.31 -8.02 8.12
C ARG A 133 -20.93 -7.84 9.51
N GLY A 134 -20.34 -7.06 10.39
CA GLY A 134 -20.78 -6.89 11.78
C GLY A 134 -20.60 -8.14 12.64
N ARG A 135 -19.76 -9.10 12.23
CA ARG A 135 -19.48 -10.36 12.95
C ARG A 135 -18.31 -10.26 13.92
N ARG A 136 -17.60 -9.13 13.90
CA ARG A 136 -16.42 -8.87 14.71
C ARG A 136 -16.37 -7.40 15.12
N ASP A 137 -15.90 -7.14 16.33
CA ASP A 137 -15.68 -5.79 16.81
C ASP A 137 -14.55 -5.12 15.99
N PRO A 138 -14.76 -3.92 15.41
CA PRO A 138 -13.74 -3.14 14.71
C PRO A 138 -12.46 -2.89 15.52
N ARG A 139 -12.53 -2.88 16.85
CA ARG A 139 -11.39 -2.69 17.77
C ARG A 139 -10.59 -3.96 18.00
N SER A 140 -11.06 -5.10 17.52
CA SER A 140 -10.35 -6.37 17.65
C SER A 140 -9.01 -6.29 16.90
N PRO A 141 -7.89 -6.65 17.55
CA PRO A 141 -6.58 -6.56 16.93
C PRO A 141 -6.53 -7.45 15.69
N LEU A 142 -5.92 -6.94 14.62
CA LEU A 142 -5.65 -7.78 13.45
C LEU A 142 -4.68 -8.90 13.84
N PRO A 143 -4.90 -10.13 13.37
CA PRO A 143 -3.94 -11.19 13.58
C PRO A 143 -2.61 -10.83 12.91
N PRO A 144 -1.47 -11.00 13.58
CA PRO A 144 -0.17 -10.73 12.97
C PRO A 144 0.02 -11.65 11.76
N ALA A 145 0.74 -11.15 10.76
CA ALA A 145 1.23 -12.02 9.71
C ALA A 145 2.07 -13.14 10.35
N PRO A 146 1.99 -14.39 9.87
CA PRO A 146 2.87 -15.43 10.36
C PRO A 146 4.32 -14.92 10.25
N ALA A 147 5.10 -15.09 11.33
CA ALA A 147 6.50 -14.72 11.35
C ALA A 147 7.15 -15.27 10.08
N ARG A 148 7.53 -14.38 9.16
CA ARG A 148 8.07 -14.78 7.87
C ARG A 148 9.36 -15.53 8.19
N GLY A 149 9.34 -16.86 8.01
CA GLY A 149 10.53 -17.67 8.19
C GLY A 149 11.65 -17.01 7.42
N ARG A 150 12.77 -16.75 8.10
CA ARG A 150 14.05 -16.52 7.43
C ARG A 150 14.12 -17.54 6.30
N VAL A 151 14.18 -17.07 5.06
CA VAL A 151 14.57 -17.91 3.94
C VAL A 151 15.86 -18.57 4.40
N ARG A 152 15.83 -19.88 4.69
CA ARG A 152 17.06 -20.64 4.80
C ARG A 152 17.70 -20.46 3.45
N ALA A 153 18.76 -19.66 3.39
CA ALA A 153 19.73 -19.75 2.32
C ALA A 153 20.07 -21.24 2.23
N SER A 154 19.54 -21.91 1.20
CA SER A 154 20.00 -23.24 0.87
C SER A 154 21.41 -23.00 0.34
N ALA A 155 22.40 -23.33 1.17
CA ALA A 155 23.76 -23.49 0.71
C ALA A 155 23.72 -24.59 -0.36
N ALA A 156 24.08 -24.19 -1.59
CA ALA A 156 24.55 -25.09 -2.63
C ALA A 156 26.07 -24.99 -2.66
#